data_AF-A0A6I8M7Z7-F1
#
_entry.id   AF-A0A6I8M7Z7-F1
#
_cell.length_a   1.000
_cell.length_b   1.000
_cell.length_c   1.000
_cell.angle_alpha   90.00
_cell.angle_beta   90.00
_cell.angle_gamma   90.00
#
_symmetry.space_group_name_H-M   'P 1'
#
loop_
_entity.id
_entity.type
_entity.pdbx_description
1 polymer ?
#
loop_
_entity_poly.entity_id
_entity_poly.type
_entity_poly.pdbx_seq_one_letter_code
_entity_poly.pdbx_strand_id
1 'polypeptide(L)'
;MIINLIIMSIEKKLAFLDYKSNVYQVRMYSIFLFGYLSSDEEILIFMRDEVSKDDNCRVQKVLAKAFDEFCKKIGYENALLIIDECLQNSNPNTRRSVTKGLRIWTSRPYFKENPNEAIERIINLKEDESEYVRNSQS
;
A
#
# COMPACT_ATOMS: atom_id res chain seq x y z
N MET A 1 -12.32 26.36 -1.17
CA MET A 1 -11.76 25.63 -0.01
C MET A 1 -12.81 24.76 0.69
N ILE A 2 -13.98 25.29 1.08
CA ILE A 2 -15.04 24.52 1.78
C ILE A 2 -15.61 23.36 0.94
N ILE A 3 -15.89 23.59 -0.35
CA ILE A 3 -16.43 22.54 -1.24
C ILE A 3 -15.48 21.34 -1.35
N ASN A 4 -14.18 21.58 -1.50
CA ASN A 4 -13.17 20.52 -1.59
C ASN A 4 -13.09 19.70 -0.30
N LEU A 5 -13.18 20.35 0.86
CA LEU A 5 -13.21 19.67 2.16
C LEU A 5 -14.45 18.78 2.32
N ILE A 6 -15.61 19.25 1.86
CA ILE A 6 -16.87 18.47 1.89
C ILE A 6 -16.79 17.27 0.94
N ILE A 7 -16.28 17.46 -0.29
CA ILE A 7 -16.14 16.39 -1.28
C ILE A 7 -15.18 15.31 -0.76
N MET A 8 -14.01 15.69 -0.23
CA MET A 8 -13.06 14.75 0.38
C MET A 8 -13.71 13.96 1.54
N SER A 9 -14.55 14.62 2.34
CA SER A 9 -15.30 13.94 3.41
C SER A 9 -16.31 12.91 2.88
N ILE A 10 -16.89 13.11 1.69
CA ILE A 10 -17.86 12.18 1.10
C ILE A 10 -17.13 10.98 0.49
N GLU A 11 -16.04 11.21 -0.26
CA GLU A 11 -15.22 10.16 -0.86
C GLU A 11 -14.67 9.20 0.20
N LYS A 12 -14.14 9.75 1.31
CA LYS A 12 -13.65 8.96 2.45
C LYS A 12 -14.76 8.07 3.05
N LYS A 13 -15.95 8.63 3.28
CA LYS A 13 -17.09 7.87 3.81
C LYS A 13 -17.55 6.77 2.86
N LEU A 14 -17.62 7.07 1.57
CA LEU A 14 -18.00 6.11 0.54
C LEU A 14 -17.00 4.94 0.49
N ALA A 15 -15.70 5.25 0.47
CA ALA A 15 -14.65 4.23 0.46
C ALA A 15 -14.75 3.28 1.67
N PHE A 16 -14.99 3.80 2.87
CA PHE A 16 -15.20 2.97 4.06
C PHE A 16 -16.48 2.14 4.02
N LEU A 17 -17.56 2.66 3.45
CA LEU A 17 -18.81 1.93 3.31
C LEU A 17 -18.68 0.79 2.31
N ASP A 18 -18.11 1.06 1.14
CA ASP A 18 -17.90 0.09 0.07
C ASP A 18 -16.95 -1.04 0.49
N TYR A 19 -15.95 -0.74 1.32
CA TYR A 19 -15.03 -1.76 1.85
C TYR A 19 -15.74 -2.84 2.68
N LYS A 20 -16.89 -2.51 3.30
CA LYS A 20 -17.67 -3.48 4.10
C LYS A 20 -18.47 -4.47 3.24
N SER A 21 -18.42 -4.34 1.92
CA SER A 21 -19.17 -5.21 1.01
C SER A 21 -18.65 -6.65 1.01
N ASN A 22 -19.58 -7.60 0.98
CA ASN A 22 -19.26 -9.01 0.77
C ASN A 22 -18.79 -9.31 -0.67
N VAL A 23 -18.97 -8.37 -1.60
CA VAL A 23 -18.52 -8.49 -2.99
C VAL A 23 -17.08 -7.97 -3.11
N TYR A 24 -16.11 -8.88 -3.28
CA TYR A 24 -14.69 -8.51 -3.27
C TYR A 24 -14.31 -7.47 -4.34
N GLN A 25 -15.02 -7.42 -5.47
CA GLN A 25 -14.83 -6.40 -6.51
C GLN A 25 -15.16 -4.99 -6.01
N VAL A 26 -16.17 -4.85 -5.14
CA VAL A 26 -16.53 -3.56 -4.52
C VAL A 26 -15.45 -3.16 -3.51
N ARG A 27 -14.91 -4.12 -2.75
CA ARG A 27 -13.77 -3.86 -1.85
C ARG A 27 -12.52 -3.44 -2.60
N MET A 28 -12.23 -4.08 -3.74
CA MET A 28 -11.14 -3.67 -4.64
C MET A 28 -11.31 -2.21 -5.10
N TYR A 29 -12.52 -1.81 -5.49
CA TYR A 29 -12.82 -0.42 -5.85
C TYR A 29 -12.55 0.54 -4.68
N SER A 30 -13.02 0.21 -3.49
CA SER A 30 -12.77 1.00 -2.27
C SER A 30 -11.28 1.18 -1.97
N ILE A 31 -10.46 0.13 -2.12
CA ILE A 31 -9.01 0.24 -1.85
C ILE A 31 -8.30 1.10 -2.87
N PHE A 32 -8.78 1.10 -4.11
CA PHE A 32 -8.30 2.04 -5.11
C PHE A 32 -8.58 3.49 -4.70
N LEU A 33 -9.76 3.77 -4.13
CA LEU A 33 -10.05 5.08 -3.52
C LEU A 33 -9.16 5.38 -2.32
N PHE A 34 -8.91 4.40 -1.43
CA PHE A 34 -7.97 4.58 -0.32
C PHE A 34 -6.58 4.97 -0.79
N GLY A 35 -6.08 4.38 -1.88
CA GLY A 35 -4.81 4.78 -2.50
C GLY A 35 -4.77 6.27 -2.86
N TYR A 36 -5.85 6.81 -3.43
CA TYR A 36 -5.95 8.24 -3.71
C TYR A 36 -6.14 9.11 -2.47
N LEU A 37 -6.77 8.59 -1.42
CA LEU A 37 -7.02 9.33 -0.18
C LEU A 37 -5.88 9.20 0.84
N SER A 38 -4.85 8.39 0.55
CA SER A 38 -3.78 7.97 1.45
C SER A 38 -2.86 9.08 2.00
N SER A 39 -3.01 10.33 1.56
CA SER A 39 -2.38 11.48 2.25
C SER A 39 -3.03 11.75 3.61
N ASP A 40 -4.24 11.22 3.83
CA ASP A 40 -4.89 11.15 5.14
C ASP A 40 -4.33 9.96 5.93
N GLU A 41 -3.72 10.25 7.08
CA GLU A 41 -3.06 9.27 7.94
C GLU A 41 -4.01 8.15 8.40
N GLU A 42 -5.28 8.47 8.66
CA GLU A 42 -6.28 7.46 9.06
C GLU A 42 -6.49 6.43 7.95
N ILE A 43 -6.48 6.87 6.68
CA ILE A 43 -6.64 6.00 5.52
C ILE A 43 -5.41 5.12 5.33
N LEU A 44 -4.21 5.70 5.49
CA LEU A 44 -2.96 4.96 5.41
C LEU A 44 -2.88 3.87 6.49
N ILE A 45 -3.22 4.21 7.73
CA ILE A 45 -3.30 3.25 8.84
C ILE A 45 -4.33 2.16 8.53
N PHE A 46 -5.51 2.52 8.02
CA PHE A 46 -6.53 1.55 7.65
C PHE A 46 -6.07 0.59 6.56
N MET A 47 -5.38 1.08 5.53
CA MET A 47 -4.77 0.25 4.49
C MET A 47 -3.76 -0.73 5.10
N ARG A 48 -2.90 -0.25 6.00
CA ARG A 48 -1.84 -1.03 6.63
C ARG A 48 -2.38 -2.09 7.59
N ASP A 49 -3.37 -1.76 8.40
CA ASP A 49 -3.76 -2.56 9.57
C ASP A 49 -5.07 -3.32 9.36
N GLU A 50 -5.97 -2.83 8.50
CA GLU A 50 -7.28 -3.47 8.27
C GLU A 50 -7.40 -4.07 6.87
N VAL A 51 -6.97 -3.38 5.82
CA VAL A 51 -7.04 -3.92 4.45
C VAL A 51 -6.08 -5.11 4.28
N SER A 52 -4.93 -5.08 4.96
CA SER A 52 -3.98 -6.19 4.99
C SER A 52 -4.54 -7.48 5.60
N LYS A 53 -5.71 -7.45 6.24
CA LYS A 53 -6.39 -8.63 6.78
C LYS A 53 -7.39 -9.27 5.80
N ASP A 54 -7.66 -8.65 4.64
CA ASP A 54 -8.60 -9.19 3.66
C ASP A 54 -8.14 -10.57 3.16
N ASP A 55 -9.05 -11.54 3.15
CA ASP A 55 -8.80 -12.92 2.78
C ASP A 55 -8.67 -13.12 1.26
N ASN A 56 -9.13 -12.15 0.46
CA ASN A 56 -9.16 -12.27 -0.98
C ASN A 56 -7.82 -11.84 -1.59
N CYS A 57 -7.14 -12.77 -2.26
CA CYS A 57 -5.85 -12.50 -2.88
C CYS A 57 -5.89 -11.42 -3.98
N ARG A 58 -7.05 -11.18 -4.63
CA ARG A 58 -7.22 -10.08 -5.61
C ARG A 58 -7.33 -8.74 -4.92
N VAL A 59 -7.95 -8.70 -3.75
CA VAL A 59 -7.99 -7.51 -2.89
C VAL A 59 -6.58 -7.12 -2.44
N GLN A 60 -5.78 -8.09 -1.96
CA GLN A 60 -4.39 -7.84 -1.58
C GLN A 60 -3.51 -7.31 -2.74
N LYS A 61 -3.80 -7.71 -3.99
CA LYS A 61 -3.12 -7.13 -5.17
C LYS A 61 -3.47 -5.66 -5.37
N VAL A 62 -4.69 -5.22 -5.04
CA VAL A 62 -5.08 -3.81 -5.12
C VAL A 62 -4.49 -3.02 -3.96
N LEU A 63 -4.38 -3.60 -2.76
CA LEU A 63 -3.66 -2.98 -1.64
C LEU A 63 -2.22 -2.61 -2.02
N ALA A 64 -1.51 -3.53 -2.69
CA ALA A 64 -0.15 -3.25 -3.20
C ALA A 64 -0.12 -2.06 -4.17
N LYS A 65 -1.11 -1.95 -5.06
CA LYS A 65 -1.23 -0.80 -5.99
C LYS A 65 -1.56 0.50 -5.27
N ALA A 66 -2.43 0.44 -4.26
CA ALA A 66 -2.80 1.60 -3.46
C ALA A 66 -1.60 2.12 -2.64
N PHE A 67 -0.73 1.22 -2.16
CA PHE A 67 0.51 1.61 -1.48
C PHE A 67 1.52 2.29 -2.43
N ASP A 68 1.66 1.82 -3.67
CA ASP A 68 2.46 2.51 -4.70
C ASP A 68 1.90 3.90 -5.03
N GLU A 69 0.56 4.03 -5.11
CA GLU A 69 -0.10 5.33 -5.31
C GLU A 69 0.17 6.28 -4.13
N PHE A 70 0.13 5.80 -2.89
CA PHE A 70 0.55 6.58 -1.72
C PHE A 70 1.98 7.11 -1.87
N CYS A 71 2.94 6.23 -2.15
CA CYS A 71 4.35 6.59 -2.30
C CYS A 71 4.55 7.62 -3.42
N LYS A 72 3.85 7.44 -4.54
CA LYS A 72 3.85 8.38 -5.66
C LYS A 72 3.32 9.76 -5.27
N LYS A 73 2.26 9.82 -4.46
CA LYS A 73 1.63 11.08 -4.05
C LYS A 73 2.50 11.91 -3.12
N ILE A 74 3.15 11.29 -2.14
CA ILE A 74 3.99 12.01 -1.17
C ILE A 74 5.45 12.14 -1.65
N GLY A 75 5.84 11.38 -2.67
CA GLY A 75 7.20 11.24 -3.14
C GLY A 75 7.90 10.05 -2.49
N TYR A 76 8.53 9.20 -3.31
CA TYR A 76 9.13 7.93 -2.86
C TYR A 76 10.23 8.11 -1.79
N GLU A 77 11.01 9.20 -1.87
CA GLU A 77 12.00 9.56 -0.84
C GLU A 77 11.33 9.93 0.49
N ASN A 78 10.27 10.73 0.44
CA ASN A 78 9.50 11.10 1.64
C ASN A 78 8.76 9.90 2.24
N ALA A 79 8.48 8.87 1.44
CA ALA A 79 7.80 7.67 1.85
C ALA A 79 8.70 6.63 2.56
N LEU A 80 10.02 6.83 2.61
CA LEU A 80 10.96 5.80 3.09
C LEU A 80 10.66 5.32 4.51
N LEU A 81 10.31 6.23 5.43
CA LEU A 81 9.96 5.85 6.81
C LEU A 81 8.75 4.91 6.87
N ILE A 82 7.72 5.18 6.06
CA ILE A 82 6.51 4.35 6.00
C ILE A 82 6.79 3.04 5.27
N ILE A 83 7.60 3.07 4.21
CA ILE A 83 8.08 1.87 3.52
C ILE A 83 8.77 0.94 4.53
N ASP A 84 9.70 1.48 5.32
CA ASP A 84 10.47 0.70 6.30
C ASP A 84 9.58 0.16 7.43
N GLU A 85 8.67 0.98 7.96
CA GLU A 85 7.68 0.54 8.94
C GLU A 85 6.81 -0.61 8.41
N CYS A 86 6.29 -0.48 7.19
CA CYS A 86 5.46 -1.51 6.58
C CYS A 86 6.25 -2.78 6.25
N LEU A 87 7.54 -2.68 5.89
CA LEU A 87 8.42 -3.83 5.68
C LEU A 87 8.78 -4.57 6.98
N GLN A 88 8.74 -3.89 8.13
CA GLN A 88 8.96 -4.48 9.45
C GLN A 88 7.67 -4.93 10.14
N ASN A 89 6.50 -4.70 9.52
CA ASN A 89 5.22 -5.01 10.13
C ASN A 89 5.05 -6.52 10.36
N SER A 90 4.40 -6.91 11.45
CA SER A 90 4.16 -8.32 11.78
C SER A 90 3.22 -9.03 10.79
N ASN A 91 2.30 -8.31 10.15
CA ASN A 91 1.41 -8.87 9.15
C ASN A 91 2.14 -9.08 7.81
N PRO A 92 2.26 -10.33 7.30
CA PRO A 92 2.91 -10.61 6.03
C PRO A 92 2.24 -9.94 4.82
N ASN A 93 0.93 -9.70 4.86
CA ASN A 93 0.23 -9.00 3.77
C ASN A 93 0.64 -7.53 3.69
N THR A 94 0.90 -6.90 4.83
CA THR A 94 1.43 -5.53 4.90
C THR A 94 2.81 -5.47 4.26
N ARG A 95 3.75 -6.33 4.69
CA ARG A 95 5.09 -6.42 4.09
C ARG A 95 5.02 -6.70 2.59
N ARG A 96 4.13 -7.61 2.18
CA ARG A 96 3.94 -7.96 0.77
C ARG A 96 3.38 -6.81 -0.07
N SER A 97 2.48 -6.00 0.49
CA SER A 97 1.90 -4.87 -0.24
C SER A 97 2.98 -3.90 -0.72
N VAL A 98 3.99 -3.63 0.11
CA VAL A 98 5.15 -2.80 -0.24
C VAL A 98 6.03 -3.48 -1.28
N THR A 99 6.46 -4.72 -1.01
CA THR A 99 7.38 -5.45 -1.92
C THR A 99 6.83 -5.61 -3.33
N LYS A 100 5.55 -5.98 -3.45
CA LYS A 100 4.89 -6.11 -4.76
C LYS A 100 4.46 -4.77 -5.34
N GLY A 101 4.00 -3.83 -4.52
CA GLY A 101 3.47 -2.55 -4.98
C GLY A 101 4.51 -1.72 -5.73
N LEU A 102 5.72 -1.68 -5.18
CA LEU A 102 6.80 -0.87 -5.74
C LEU A 102 7.52 -1.54 -6.92
N ARG A 103 7.17 -2.77 -7.32
CA ARG A 103 7.81 -3.41 -8.48
C ARG A 103 7.47 -2.68 -9.79
N ILE A 104 8.43 -2.46 -10.68
CA ILE A 104 9.89 -2.65 -10.54
C ILE A 104 10.46 -1.49 -9.70
N TRP A 105 11.11 -1.76 -8.57
CA TRP A 105 11.51 -0.71 -7.61
C TRP A 105 12.42 0.35 -8.24
N THR A 106 13.43 -0.08 -8.98
CA THR A 106 14.39 0.80 -9.67
C THR A 106 13.80 1.55 -10.87
N SER A 107 12.52 1.36 -11.19
CA SER A 107 11.80 2.22 -12.14
C SER A 107 11.11 3.41 -11.46
N ARG A 108 10.97 3.40 -10.13
CA ARG A 108 10.32 4.47 -9.37
C ARG A 108 11.30 5.63 -9.16
N PRO A 109 10.81 6.89 -9.15
CA PRO A 109 11.60 8.04 -8.68
C PRO A 109 12.29 7.76 -7.34
N TYR A 110 13.40 8.45 -7.07
CA TYR A 110 14.33 8.17 -5.98
C TYR A 110 15.07 6.82 -6.11
N PHE A 111 14.38 5.68 -6.17
CA PHE A 111 15.01 4.36 -6.28
C PHE A 111 15.73 4.13 -7.62
N LYS A 112 15.30 4.80 -8.68
CA LYS A 112 15.99 4.80 -9.98
C LYS A 112 17.39 5.40 -9.89
N GLU A 113 17.53 6.51 -9.15
CA GLU A 113 18.81 7.20 -8.97
C GLU A 113 19.62 6.59 -7.81
N ASN A 114 18.94 5.90 -6.88
CA ASN A 114 19.53 5.24 -5.70
C ASN A 114 19.16 3.74 -5.65
N PRO A 115 19.64 2.91 -6.60
CA PRO A 115 19.25 1.50 -6.67
C PRO A 115 19.63 0.68 -5.43
N ASN A 116 20.68 1.08 -4.71
CA ASN A 116 21.10 0.41 -3.47
C ASN A 116 20.04 0.52 -2.36
N GLU A 117 19.33 1.64 -2.26
CA GLU A 117 18.24 1.84 -1.30
C GLU A 117 17.09 0.84 -1.52
N ALA A 118 16.85 0.44 -2.77
CA ALA A 118 15.89 -0.62 -3.09
C ALA A 118 16.46 -2.01 -2.76
N ILE A 119 17.73 -2.27 -3.12
CA ILE A 119 18.39 -3.57 -2.90
C ILE A 119 18.45 -3.90 -1.41
N GLU A 120 18.88 -2.96 -0.57
CA GLU A 120 19.00 -3.15 0.89
C GLU A 120 17.66 -3.49 1.55
N ARG A 121 16.56 -2.86 1.10
CA ARG A 121 15.21 -3.17 1.59
C ARG A 121 14.71 -4.53 1.12
N ILE A 122 14.97 -4.87 -0.14
CA ILE A 122 14.52 -6.12 -0.75
C ILE A 122 15.28 -7.34 -0.23
N ILE A 123 16.59 -7.23 -0.02
CA ILE A 123 17.43 -8.39 0.33
C ILE A 123 17.04 -8.99 1.68
N ASN A 124 16.65 -8.15 2.63
CA ASN A 124 16.19 -8.58 3.96
C ASN A 124 14.92 -9.44 3.93
N LEU A 125 14.17 -9.40 2.82
CA LEU A 125 12.90 -10.12 2.67
C LEU A 125 13.09 -11.47 1.99
N LYS A 126 14.32 -11.84 1.59
CA LYS A 126 14.63 -13.17 1.08
C LYS A 126 14.50 -14.25 2.16
N GLU A 127 14.82 -13.90 3.40
CA GLU A 127 14.72 -14.77 4.56
C GLU A 127 13.44 -14.51 5.38
N ASP A 128 12.45 -13.80 4.82
CA ASP A 128 11.18 -13.53 5.50
C ASP A 128 10.51 -14.86 5.88
N GLU A 129 9.96 -14.98 7.08
CA GLU A 129 9.32 -16.21 7.57
C GLU A 129 8.13 -16.65 6.68
N SER A 130 7.45 -15.69 6.07
CA SER A 130 6.32 -15.94 5.18
C SER A 130 6.79 -16.31 3.78
N GLU A 131 6.50 -17.53 3.34
CA GLU A 131 6.71 -17.94 1.95
C GLU A 131 5.97 -17.03 0.97
N TYR A 132 4.80 -16.54 1.38
CA TYR A 132 4.04 -15.57 0.61
C TYR A 132 4.83 -14.27 0.41
N VAL A 133 5.55 -13.77 1.41
CA VAL A 133 6.43 -12.60 1.24
C VAL A 133 7.65 -12.95 0.39
N ARG A 134 8.33 -14.08 0.62
CA ARG A 134 9.51 -14.50 -0.17
C ARG A 134 9.23 -14.63 -1.66
N ASN A 135 8.09 -15.24 -2.02
CA ASN A 135 7.59 -15.36 -3.41
C ASN A 135 7.21 -13.99 -4.04
N SER A 136 7.41 -12.90 -3.30
CA SER A 136 7.23 -11.55 -3.82
C SER A 136 8.43 -11.04 -4.60
N GLN A 137 9.62 -11.61 -4.38
CA GLN A 137 10.89 -11.16 -4.95
C GLN A 137 11.22 -11.76 -6.31
N SER A 138 10.55 -12.85 -6.70
CA SER A 138 10.57 -13.47 -8.04
C SER A 138 9.63 -12.75 -9.00
#